data_AF-A0A356J2H5-F1
#
_entry.id   AF-A0A356J2H5-F1
#
_cell.length_a   1.000
_cell.length_b   1.000
_cell.length_c   1.000
_cell.angle_alpha   90.00
_cell.angle_beta   90.00
_cell.angle_gamma   90.00
#
_symmetry.space_group_name_H-M   'P 1'
#
loop_
_entity.id
_entity.type
_entity.pdbx_description
1 polymer ?
#
loop_
_entity_poly.entity_id
_entity_poly.type
_entity_poly.pdbx_seq_one_letter_code
_entity_poly.pdbx_strand_id
1 'polypeptide(L)' 'MLEELAARRRFGMKPGLETLRAVLASLGDPQKRVCALHVAGTNGKG' A
#
# COMPACT_ATOMS: atom_id res chain seq x y z
N MET A 1 -10.09 -4.31 -13.70
CA MET A 1 -9.46 -4.06 -12.38
C MET A 1 -7.93 -3.99 -12.45
N LEU A 2 -7.20 -5.07 -12.82
CA LEU A 2 -5.73 -5.03 -12.87
C LEU A 2 -5.18 -4.02 -13.89
N GLU A 3 -5.79 -3.92 -15.07
CA GLU A 3 -5.41 -2.94 -16.09
C GLU A 3 -5.59 -1.49 -15.61
N GLU A 4 -6.65 -1.24 -14.85
CA GLU A 4 -6.97 0.07 -14.31
C GLU A 4 -6.00 0.50 -13.20
N LEU A 5 -5.52 -0.46 -12.41
CA LEU A 5 -4.41 -0.24 -11.47
C LEU A 5 -3.09 0.00 -12.21
N ALA A 6 -2.82 -0.77 -13.28
CA ALA A 6 -1.60 -0.62 -14.07
C ALA A 6 -1.51 0.74 -14.76
N ALA A 7 -2.62 1.29 -15.24
CA ALA A 7 -2.69 2.62 -15.85
C ALA A 7 -2.20 3.75 -14.92
N ARG A 8 -2.31 3.57 -13.59
CA ARG A 8 -1.80 4.54 -12.61
C ARG A 8 -0.28 4.62 -12.54
N ARG A 9 0.47 3.65 -13.11
CA ARG A 9 1.95 3.70 -13.18
C ARG A 9 2.48 4.85 -14.03
N ARG A 10 1.66 5.45 -14.91
CA ARG A 10 2.03 6.61 -15.74
C ARG A 10 2.56 7.80 -14.92
N PHE A 11 2.16 7.90 -13.65
CA PHE A 11 2.56 8.99 -12.76
C PHE A 11 3.86 8.73 -11.98
N GLY A 12 4.54 7.60 -12.21
CA GLY A 12 5.76 7.23 -11.51
C GLY A 12 5.54 6.78 -10.06
N MET A 13 6.63 6.54 -9.33
CA MET A 13 6.58 6.20 -7.90
C MET A 13 6.44 7.48 -7.08
N LYS A 14 5.43 7.53 -6.21
CA LYS A 14 5.26 8.58 -5.20
C LYS A 14 5.47 7.97 -3.82
N PRO A 15 6.70 8.01 -3.26
CA PRO A 15 6.95 7.57 -1.90
C PRO A 15 6.12 8.39 -0.91
N GLY A 16 5.59 7.75 0.12
CA GLY A 16 4.70 8.38 1.09
C GLY A 16 3.50 7.50 1.42
N LEU A 17 2.88 7.75 2.58
CA LEU A 17 1.73 6.98 3.06
C LEU A 17 0.49 7.83 3.22
N GLU A 18 0.52 9.11 2.86
CA GLU A 18 -0.53 10.09 3.13
C GLU A 18 -1.83 9.68 2.43
N THR A 19 -1.76 9.39 1.13
CA THR A 19 -2.90 8.92 0.35
C THR A 19 -3.44 7.59 0.88
N LEU A 20 -2.54 6.65 1.19
CA LEU A 20 -2.95 5.34 1.69
C LEU A 20 -3.62 5.44 3.07
N ARG A 21 -3.06 6.24 3.97
CA ARG A 21 -3.62 6.50 5.31
C ARG A 21 -5.00 7.15 5.23
N ALA A 22 -5.19 8.12 4.33
CA ALA A 22 -6.51 8.73 4.14
C ALA A 22 -7.56 7.72 3.66
N VAL A 23 -7.19 6.83 2.74
CA VAL A 23 -8.08 5.74 2.27
C VAL A 23 -8.35 4.72 3.37
N LEU A 24 -7.34 4.32 4.14
CA LEU A 24 -7.53 3.36 5.23
C LEU A 24 -8.41 3.94 6.35
N ALA A 25 -8.25 5.23 6.67
CA ALA A 25 -9.08 5.92 7.64
C ALA A 25 -10.56 5.99 7.20
N SER A 26 -10.83 6.28 5.92
CA SER A 26 -12.21 6.29 5.40
C SER A 26 -12.87 4.91 5.41
N LEU A 27 -12.07 3.84 5.45
CA LEU A 27 -12.51 2.44 5.57
C LEU A 27 -12.53 1.94 7.02
N GLY A 28 -12.29 2.80 8.02
CA GLY A 28 -12.31 2.42 9.44
C GLY A 28 -11.08 1.62 9.88
N ASP A 29 -9.91 1.95 9.33
CA ASP A 29 -8.60 1.39 9.66
C ASP A 29 -8.55 -0.16 9.72
N PRO A 30 -8.94 -0.86 8.64
CA PRO A 30 -8.98 -2.32 8.63
C PRO A 30 -7.61 -2.97 8.91
N GLN A 31 -6.51 -2.31 8.53
CA GLN A 31 -5.14 -2.76 8.79
C GLN A 31 -4.83 -2.98 10.28
N LYS A 32 -5.54 -2.28 11.20
CA LYS A 32 -5.32 -2.42 12.65
C LYS A 32 -5.84 -3.75 13.20
N ARG A 33 -6.69 -4.46 12.46
CA ARG A 33 -7.27 -5.75 12.86
C ARG A 33 -6.54 -6.96 12.28
N VAL A 34 -5.52 -6.72 11.46
CA VAL A 34 -4.78 -7.79 10.78
C VAL A 34 -3.60 -8.22 11.65
N CYS A 35 -3.57 -9.51 12.04
CA CYS A 35 -2.38 -10.12 12.63
C CYS A 35 -1.39 -10.43 11.50
N ALA A 36 -0.40 -9.55 11.29
CA ALA A 36 0.58 -9.68 10.21
C ALA A 36 2.02 -9.45 10.70
N LEU A 37 2.97 -10.13 10.06
CA LEU A 37 4.39 -9.85 10.15
C LEU A 37 4.80 -8.98 8.95
N HIS A 38 5.35 -7.79 9.21
CA HIS A 38 5.87 -6.90 8.16
C HIS A 38 7.36 -7.17 7.94
N VAL A 39 7.71 -7.77 6.79
CA VAL A 39 9.10 -8.06 6.43
C VAL A 39 9.65 -6.99 5.49
N ALA A 40 10.77 -6.37 5.88
CA ALA A 40 11.49 -5.37 5.09
C ALA A 40 13.01 -5.66 5.10
N GLY A 41 13.75 -5.14 4.11
CA GLY A 41 15.18 -5.39 3.93
C GLY A 41 15.64 -5.11 2.50
N THR A 42 16.94 -5.07 2.23
CA THR A 42 17.46 -4.86 0.86
C THR A 42 17.41 -6.16 0.07
N ASN A 43 17.80 -7.27 0.69
CA ASN A 43 17.85 -8.62 0.11
C ASN A 43 17.09 -9.59 1.01
N GLY A 44 16.56 -10.69 0.45
CA GLY A 44 15.95 -11.78 1.24
C GLY A 44 14.56 -11.51 1.83
N LYS A 45 13.72 -10.68 1.19
CA LYS A 45 12.31 -10.45 1.58
C LYS A 45 11.32 -11.46 0.94
N GLY A 46 11.86 -12.53 0.36
CA GLY A 46 11.08 -13.61 -0.26
C GLY A 46 10.91 -14.75 0.73
#